data_AF-Q6XUL6-F1
#
_entry.id   AF-Q6XUL6-F1
#
_cell.length_a   1.000
_cell.length_b   1.000
_cell.length_c   1.000
_cell.angle_alpha   90.00
_cell.angle_beta   90.00
_cell.angle_gamma   90.00
#
_symmetry.space_group_name_H-M   'P 1'
#
loop_
_entity.id
_entity.type
_entity.pdbx_description
1 polymer ?
#
loop_
_entity_poly.entity_id
_entity_poly.type
_entity_poly.pdbx_seq_one_letter_code
_entity_poly.pdbx_strand_id
1 'polypeptide(L)'
;MVVAETSCLITCREAEDWLVSECAIADMDKRARALGRIKKCFALAKSSNPHEAEAAMRQARKLMDKFKLEVGDVRATQAEEFSLRIGKAKSVPPQWIRMLSMTVSKAFGCVSFYSYGPDGQSLIFIGEIGSAEMSAYAYEVLIQAN
;
A
#
# COMPACT_ATOMS: atom_id res chain seq x y z
N MET A 1 -28.56 4.75 50.66
CA MET A 1 -27.88 6.02 50.40
C MET A 1 -26.44 5.81 50.85
N VAL A 2 -25.42 5.58 50.01
CA VAL A 2 -25.14 5.99 48.64
C VAL A 2 -24.25 4.90 48.02
N VAL A 3 -24.64 4.32 46.87
CA VAL A 3 -23.68 3.65 45.97
C VAL A 3 -24.09 4.01 44.55
N ALA A 4 -23.62 5.17 44.11
CA ALA A 4 -23.73 5.63 42.73
C ALA A 4 -22.36 6.18 42.32
N GLU A 5 -22.03 6.01 41.03
CA GLU A 5 -21.00 6.77 40.29
C GLU A 5 -19.55 6.27 40.20
N THR A 6 -19.33 4.99 39.84
CA THR A 6 -18.07 4.60 39.16
C THR A 6 -18.25 3.89 37.82
N SER A 7 -19.49 3.56 37.39
CA SER A 7 -19.76 2.88 36.12
C SER A 7 -19.88 3.80 34.89
N CYS A 8 -19.88 5.12 35.06
CA CYS A 8 -20.15 6.06 33.95
C CYS A 8 -18.90 6.47 33.14
N LEU A 9 -17.68 6.35 33.71
CA LEU A 9 -16.46 6.87 33.05
C LEU A 9 -15.87 5.93 31.97
N ILE A 10 -16.23 4.65 31.95
CA ILE A 10 -15.68 3.67 30.99
C ILE A 10 -16.39 3.76 29.63
N THR A 11 -17.70 4.04 29.60
CA THR A 11 -18.48 4.12 28.34
C THR A 11 -18.31 5.44 27.58
N CYS A 12 -17.87 6.53 28.24
CA CYS A 12 -17.59 7.79 27.55
C CYS A 12 -16.31 7.74 26.69
N ARG A 13 -15.28 6.99 27.13
CA ARG A 13 -13.97 6.97 26.47
C ARG A 13 -13.96 6.16 25.16
N GLU A 14 -14.73 5.07 25.12
CA GLU A 14 -14.89 4.28 23.88
C GLU A 14 -15.63 5.10 22.82
N ALA A 15 -16.70 5.84 23.15
CA ALA A 15 -17.43 6.66 22.18
C ALA A 15 -16.55 7.75 21.51
N GLU A 16 -15.55 8.29 22.22
CA GLU A 16 -14.56 9.22 21.65
C GLU A 16 -13.57 8.51 20.71
N ASP A 17 -13.14 7.27 21.02
CA ASP A 17 -12.29 6.45 20.14
C ASP A 17 -12.99 6.07 18.82
N TRP A 18 -14.31 5.83 18.85
CA TRP A 18 -15.11 5.60 17.64
C TRP A 18 -15.23 6.87 16.76
N LEU A 19 -15.40 8.05 17.36
CA LEU A 19 -15.49 9.33 16.64
C LEU A 19 -14.14 9.79 16.05
N VAL A 20 -13.02 9.54 16.75
CA VAL A 20 -11.67 9.78 16.22
C VAL A 20 -11.39 8.87 15.01
N SER A 21 -11.89 7.63 15.04
CA SER A 21 -11.79 6.69 13.93
C SER A 21 -12.56 7.16 12.69
N GLU A 22 -13.81 7.60 12.82
CA GLU A 22 -14.61 8.11 11.70
C GLU A 22 -14.06 9.41 11.10
N CYS A 23 -13.56 10.32 11.94
CA CYS A 23 -12.96 11.58 11.47
C CYS A 23 -11.62 11.33 10.74
N ALA A 24 -10.83 10.35 11.20
CA ALA A 24 -9.63 9.90 10.51
C ALA A 24 -9.96 9.24 9.16
N ILE A 25 -11.00 8.41 9.09
CA ILE A 25 -11.46 7.78 7.85
C ILE A 25 -11.88 8.85 6.81
N ALA A 26 -12.59 9.90 7.24
CA ALA A 26 -13.00 10.99 6.36
C ALA A 26 -11.82 11.82 5.83
N ASP A 27 -10.76 12.02 6.62
CA ASP A 27 -9.53 12.67 6.16
C ASP A 27 -8.77 11.79 5.15
N MET A 28 -8.68 10.48 5.41
CA MET A 28 -8.04 9.53 4.49
C MET A 28 -8.73 9.48 3.13
N ASP A 29 -10.07 9.51 3.10
CA ASP A 29 -10.85 9.54 1.86
C ASP A 29 -10.66 10.86 1.08
N LYS A 30 -10.53 12.01 1.76
CA LYS A 30 -10.14 13.29 1.12
C LYS A 30 -8.74 13.22 0.52
N ARG A 31 -7.76 12.64 1.23
CA ARG A 31 -6.39 12.44 0.73
C ARG A 31 -6.35 11.49 -0.47
N ALA A 32 -7.07 10.37 -0.40
CA ALA A 32 -7.18 9.40 -1.49
C ALA A 32 -7.77 10.03 -2.77
N ARG A 33 -8.84 10.84 -2.63
CA ARG A 33 -9.38 11.63 -3.75
C ARG A 33 -8.38 12.63 -4.31
N ALA A 34 -7.63 13.31 -3.46
CA ALA A 34 -6.59 14.24 -3.89
C ALA A 34 -5.49 13.54 -4.70
N LEU A 35 -5.02 12.38 -4.23
CA LEU A 35 -4.06 11.53 -4.95
C LEU A 35 -4.60 11.11 -6.32
N GLY A 36 -5.87 10.70 -6.40
CA GLY A 36 -6.52 10.37 -7.67
C GLY A 36 -6.56 11.55 -8.66
N ARG A 37 -6.79 12.77 -8.18
CA ARG A 37 -6.74 13.99 -9.01
C ARG A 37 -5.32 14.32 -9.45
N ILE A 38 -4.35 14.21 -8.56
CA ILE A 38 -2.92 14.43 -8.86
C ILE A 38 -2.46 13.46 -9.96
N LYS A 39 -2.81 12.18 -9.89
CA LYS A 39 -2.52 11.19 -10.94
C LYS A 39 -3.06 11.61 -12.31
N LYS A 40 -4.31 12.07 -12.37
CA LYS A 40 -4.93 12.56 -13.61
C LYS A 40 -4.20 13.78 -14.16
N CYS A 41 -3.82 14.73 -13.29
CA CYS A 41 -3.03 15.89 -13.69
C CYS A 41 -1.65 15.49 -14.25
N PHE A 42 -0.98 14.50 -13.65
CA PHE A 42 0.29 13.97 -14.18
C PHE A 42 0.14 13.29 -15.54
N ALA A 43 -0.94 12.52 -15.75
CA ALA A 43 -1.24 11.95 -17.06
C ALA A 43 -1.51 13.03 -18.11
N LEU A 44 -2.29 14.06 -17.76
CA LEU A 44 -2.56 15.22 -18.63
C LEU A 44 -1.28 16.02 -18.93
N ALA A 45 -0.38 16.18 -17.96
CA ALA A 45 0.88 16.87 -18.15
C ALA A 45 1.84 16.17 -19.13
N LYS A 46 1.66 14.85 -19.37
CA LYS A 46 2.43 14.08 -20.37
C LYS A 46 1.90 14.29 -21.81
N SER A 47 0.75 14.94 -21.98
CA SER A 47 0.17 15.20 -23.31
C SER A 47 0.88 16.35 -24.04
N SER A 48 0.77 16.39 -25.37
CA SER A 48 1.53 17.30 -26.24
C SER A 48 1.08 18.77 -26.23
N ASN A 49 0.07 19.13 -25.43
CA ASN A 49 -0.45 20.49 -25.36
C ASN A 49 0.23 21.29 -24.24
N PRO A 50 1.14 22.24 -24.54
CA PRO A 50 1.97 22.90 -23.53
C PRO A 50 1.16 23.73 -22.52
N HIS A 51 0.12 24.43 -22.97
CA HIS A 51 -0.73 25.25 -22.10
C HIS A 51 -1.57 24.41 -21.13
N GLU A 52 -2.10 23.27 -21.60
CA GLU A 52 -2.88 22.34 -20.77
C GLU A 52 -1.98 21.60 -19.79
N ALA A 53 -0.79 21.18 -20.23
CA ALA A 53 0.20 20.53 -19.39
C ALA A 53 0.68 21.44 -18.26
N GLU A 54 0.97 22.71 -18.55
CA GLU A 54 1.37 23.67 -17.52
C GLU A 54 0.25 23.93 -16.50
N ALA A 55 -1.00 24.09 -16.97
CA ALA A 55 -2.15 24.26 -16.10
C ALA A 55 -2.39 23.03 -15.20
N ALA A 56 -2.26 21.83 -15.75
CA ALA A 56 -2.39 20.58 -15.00
C ALA A 56 -1.30 20.46 -13.92
N MET A 57 -0.05 20.81 -14.23
CA MET A 57 1.07 20.78 -13.28
C MET A 57 0.88 21.78 -12.13
N ARG A 58 0.40 23.00 -12.44
CA ARG A 58 0.06 24.00 -11.40
C ARG A 58 -1.03 23.49 -10.46
N GLN A 59 -2.05 22.83 -10.99
CA GLN A 59 -3.12 22.23 -10.20
C GLN A 59 -2.62 21.08 -9.32
N ALA A 60 -1.79 20.19 -9.87
CA ALA A 60 -1.19 19.09 -9.11
C ALA A 60 -0.37 19.62 -7.93
N ARG A 61 0.48 20.63 -8.17
CA ARG A 61 1.34 21.23 -7.13
C ARG A 61 0.52 21.88 -6.01
N LYS A 62 -0.54 22.61 -6.36
CA LYS A 62 -1.47 23.20 -5.39
C LYS A 62 -2.17 22.14 -4.52
N LEU A 63 -2.54 21.00 -5.11
CA LEU A 63 -3.14 19.89 -4.37
C LEU A 63 -2.12 19.21 -3.45
N MET A 64 -0.88 19.03 -3.91
CA MET A 64 0.21 18.48 -3.10
C MET A 64 0.49 19.35 -1.86
N ASP A 65 0.61 20.67 -2.06
CA ASP A 65 0.87 21.62 -0.97
C ASP A 65 -0.26 21.62 0.08
N LYS A 66 -1.52 21.51 -0.38
CA LYS A 66 -2.70 21.52 0.49
C LYS A 66 -2.78 20.28 1.40
N PHE A 67 -2.43 19.11 0.87
CA PHE A 67 -2.53 17.84 1.60
C PHE A 67 -1.18 17.35 2.15
N LYS A 68 -0.10 18.14 1.96
CA LYS A 68 1.27 17.78 2.32
C LYS A 68 1.67 16.41 1.76
N LEU A 69 1.30 16.17 0.50
CA LEU A 69 1.61 14.94 -0.23
C LEU A 69 2.91 15.11 -1.00
N GLU A 70 3.78 14.11 -0.93
CA GLU A 70 5.00 14.06 -1.72
C GLU A 70 4.81 13.23 -2.98
N VAL A 71 5.75 13.36 -3.92
CA VAL A 71 5.77 12.52 -5.13
C VAL A 71 5.88 11.03 -4.76
N GLY A 72 6.53 10.71 -3.63
CA GLY A 72 6.58 9.36 -3.06
C GLY A 72 5.20 8.77 -2.77
N ASP A 73 4.26 9.56 -2.24
CA ASP A 73 2.89 9.11 -1.94
C ASP A 73 2.12 8.78 -3.21
N VAL A 74 2.33 9.58 -4.26
CA VAL A 74 1.71 9.35 -5.58
C VAL A 74 2.24 8.05 -6.20
N ARG A 75 3.54 7.76 -6.05
CA ARG A 75 4.16 6.50 -6.50
C ARG A 75 3.69 5.31 -5.69
N ALA A 76 3.59 5.44 -4.37
CA ALA A 76 3.07 4.39 -3.50
C ALA A 76 1.62 4.01 -3.85
N THR A 77 0.81 4.97 -4.29
CA THR A 77 -0.55 4.70 -4.77
C THR A 77 -0.58 3.89 -6.09
N GLN A 78 0.54 3.75 -6.81
CA GLN A 78 0.64 2.93 -8.02
C GLN A 78 1.25 1.55 -7.73
N ALA A 79 1.62 1.29 -6.48
CA ALA A 79 2.15 0.00 -6.11
C ALA A 79 1.04 -1.06 -6.17
N GLU A 80 1.38 -2.22 -6.71
CA GLU A 80 0.54 -3.40 -6.73
C GLU A 80 1.15 -4.47 -5.82
N GLU A 81 0.28 -5.27 -5.20
CA GLU A 81 0.67 -6.43 -4.44
C GLU A 81 0.25 -7.71 -5.18
N PHE A 82 1.15 -8.69 -5.20
CA PHE A 82 0.85 -10.03 -5.69
C PHE A 82 1.24 -11.05 -4.64
N SER A 83 0.27 -11.88 -4.23
CA SER A 83 0.48 -12.90 -3.20
C SER A 83 0.52 -14.29 -3.81
N LEU A 84 1.60 -15.02 -3.51
CA LEU A 84 1.81 -16.40 -3.91
C LEU A 84 1.76 -17.30 -2.68
N ARG A 85 0.91 -18.32 -2.70
CA ARG A 85 0.90 -19.35 -1.64
C ARG A 85 2.02 -20.35 -1.89
N ILE A 86 2.99 -20.41 -0.99
CA ILE A 86 4.18 -21.28 -1.14
C ILE A 86 3.97 -22.63 -0.47
N GLY A 87 3.19 -22.71 0.61
CA GLY A 87 2.98 -23.97 1.27
C GLY A 87 2.05 -23.91 2.48
N LYS A 88 1.63 -25.10 2.92
CA LYS A 88 0.78 -25.29 4.10
C LYS A 88 1.59 -25.36 5.41
N ALA A 89 2.91 -25.47 5.32
CA ALA A 89 3.79 -25.58 6.47
C ALA A 89 3.95 -24.20 7.14
N LYS A 90 3.86 -24.15 8.47
CA LYS A 90 4.14 -22.96 9.29
C LYS A 90 5.64 -22.75 9.54
N SER A 91 6.50 -23.50 8.84
CA SER A 91 7.95 -23.45 9.04
C SER A 91 8.57 -22.32 8.23
N VAL A 92 9.64 -21.75 8.75
CA VAL A 92 10.43 -20.76 8.03
C VAL A 92 11.09 -21.43 6.81
N PRO A 93 11.05 -20.81 5.61
CA PRO A 93 11.68 -21.39 4.43
C PRO A 93 13.18 -21.58 4.64
N PRO A 94 13.75 -22.64 4.03
CA PRO A 94 15.18 -22.77 3.82
C PRO A 94 15.81 -21.45 3.34
N GLN A 95 17.04 -21.19 3.79
CA GLN A 95 17.73 -19.94 3.51
C GLN A 95 17.85 -19.65 2.00
N TRP A 96 18.09 -20.67 1.18
CA TRP A 96 18.20 -20.52 -0.27
C TRP A 96 16.90 -20.04 -0.93
N ILE A 97 15.74 -20.51 -0.47
CA ILE A 97 14.42 -20.07 -0.95
C ILE A 97 14.21 -18.59 -0.65
N ARG A 98 14.62 -18.16 0.55
CA ARG A 98 14.56 -16.76 0.97
C ARG A 98 15.50 -15.88 0.15
N MET A 99 16.70 -16.38 -0.15
CA MET A 99 17.66 -15.67 -1.01
C MET A 99 17.17 -15.57 -2.45
N LEU A 100 16.51 -16.60 -2.95
CA LEU A 100 15.88 -16.59 -4.27
C LEU A 100 14.82 -15.49 -4.37
N SER A 101 13.87 -15.42 -3.42
CA SER A 101 12.83 -14.38 -3.43
C SER A 101 13.42 -12.97 -3.37
N MET A 102 14.45 -12.75 -2.54
CA MET A 102 15.16 -11.47 -2.46
C MET A 102 15.87 -11.11 -3.76
N THR A 103 16.46 -12.09 -4.45
CA THR A 103 17.19 -11.87 -5.70
C THR A 103 16.23 -11.52 -6.82
N VAL A 104 15.12 -12.26 -6.94
CA VAL A 104 14.04 -11.97 -7.90
C VAL A 104 13.47 -10.58 -7.65
N SER A 105 13.16 -10.25 -6.39
CA SER A 105 12.64 -8.93 -6.03
C SER A 105 13.58 -7.80 -6.46
N LYS A 106 14.88 -7.94 -6.20
CA LYS A 106 15.89 -6.95 -6.61
C LYS A 106 15.98 -6.82 -8.13
N ALA A 107 15.89 -7.91 -8.87
CA ALA A 107 15.97 -7.90 -10.33
C ALA A 107 14.81 -7.12 -10.98
N PHE A 108 13.61 -7.21 -10.40
CA PHE A 108 12.40 -6.54 -10.89
C PHE A 108 12.08 -5.23 -10.16
N GLY A 109 12.96 -4.74 -9.29
CA GLY A 109 12.72 -3.49 -8.54
C GLY A 109 11.55 -3.57 -7.55
N CYS A 110 11.23 -4.76 -7.07
CA CYS A 110 10.16 -5.04 -6.12
C CYS A 110 10.71 -5.30 -4.71
N VAL A 111 9.79 -5.35 -3.75
CA VAL A 111 10.06 -5.80 -2.38
C VAL A 111 9.23 -7.05 -2.11
N SER A 112 9.88 -8.13 -1.64
CA SER A 112 9.18 -9.33 -1.18
C SER A 112 9.18 -9.45 0.33
N PHE A 113 8.09 -9.94 0.90
CA PHE A 113 8.02 -10.35 2.31
C PHE A 113 7.21 -11.63 2.46
N TYR A 114 7.54 -12.38 3.51
CA TYR A 114 6.82 -13.59 3.86
C TYR A 114 5.76 -13.27 4.90
N SER A 115 4.52 -13.69 4.62
CA SER A 115 3.42 -13.67 5.56
C SER A 115 3.14 -15.08 6.06
N TYR A 116 2.96 -15.20 7.37
CA TYR A 116 2.66 -16.45 8.06
C TYR A 116 1.29 -16.31 8.71
N GLY A 117 0.32 -17.06 8.21
CA GLY A 117 -1.06 -17.00 8.68
C GLY A 117 -1.60 -18.37 9.11
N PRO A 118 -2.86 -18.41 9.58
CA PRO A 118 -3.57 -19.66 9.83
C PRO A 118 -3.61 -20.56 8.59
N ASP A 119 -3.72 -19.95 7.40
CA ASP A 119 -3.83 -20.61 6.10
C ASP A 119 -2.48 -21.12 5.54
N GLY A 120 -1.39 -20.95 6.29
CA GLY A 120 -0.05 -21.36 5.90
C GLY A 120 0.85 -20.19 5.56
N GLN A 121 1.73 -20.41 4.58
CA GLN A 121 2.75 -19.45 4.19
C GLN A 121 2.46 -18.82 2.82
N SER A 122 2.50 -17.50 2.79
CA SER A 122 2.40 -16.70 1.57
C SER A 122 3.64 -15.84 1.39
N LEU A 123 4.09 -15.69 0.14
CA LEU A 123 5.08 -14.72 -0.27
C LEU A 123 4.37 -13.61 -1.02
N ILE A 124 4.59 -12.38 -0.59
CA ILE A 124 3.93 -11.22 -1.17
C ILE A 124 5.02 -10.36 -1.81
N PHE A 125 4.83 -10.04 -3.08
CA PHE A 125 5.64 -9.09 -3.82
C PHE A 125 4.88 -7.78 -3.92
N ILE A 126 5.55 -6.67 -3.62
CA ILE A 126 5.03 -5.32 -3.81
C ILE A 126 5.98 -4.57 -4.74
N GLY A 127 5.43 -3.93 -5.76
CA GLY A 127 6.22 -3.20 -6.75
C GLY A 127 5.36 -2.25 -7.57
N GLU A 128 5.97 -1.56 -8.52
CA GLU A 128 5.24 -0.78 -9.53
C GLU A 128 4.39 -1.71 -10.42
N ILE A 129 3.40 -1.13 -11.11
CA ILE A 129 2.42 -1.83 -11.95
C ILE A 129 3.09 -2.93 -12.78
N GLY A 130 2.59 -4.16 -12.65
CA GLY A 130 3.08 -5.36 -13.34
C GLY A 130 4.39 -5.96 -12.81
N SER A 131 5.21 -5.21 -12.08
CA SER A 131 6.51 -5.71 -11.59
C SER A 131 6.33 -6.78 -10.50
N ALA A 132 5.32 -6.63 -9.65
CA ALA A 132 4.98 -7.60 -8.60
C ALA A 132 4.52 -8.95 -9.18
N GLU A 133 3.64 -8.91 -10.18
CA GLU A 133 3.15 -10.11 -10.89
C GLU A 133 4.29 -10.84 -11.60
N MET A 134 5.11 -10.10 -12.36
CA MET A 134 6.26 -10.68 -13.07
C MET A 134 7.27 -11.31 -12.11
N SER A 135 7.50 -10.69 -10.94
CA SER A 135 8.37 -11.23 -9.90
C SER A 135 7.82 -12.55 -9.35
N ALA A 136 6.52 -12.60 -9.06
CA ALA A 136 5.89 -13.80 -8.54
C ALA A 136 5.95 -14.96 -9.55
N TYR A 137 5.66 -14.67 -10.82
CA TYR A 137 5.77 -15.65 -11.90
C TYR A 137 7.19 -16.16 -12.08
N ALA A 138 8.18 -15.25 -12.14
CA ALA A 138 9.59 -15.64 -12.26
C ALA A 138 10.03 -16.52 -11.09
N TYR A 139 9.62 -16.18 -9.87
CA TYR A 139 9.90 -16.99 -8.69
C TYR A 139 9.26 -18.38 -8.76
N GLU A 140 8.00 -18.48 -9.21
CA GLU A 140 7.29 -19.75 -9.37
C GLU A 140 7.95 -20.65 -10.43
N VAL A 141 8.40 -20.09 -11.55
CA VAL A 141 9.15 -20.86 -12.56
C VAL A 141 10.48 -21.36 -11.99
N LEU A 142 11.20 -20.51 -11.24
CA LEU A 142 12.49 -20.86 -10.66
C LEU A 142 12.39 -21.92 -9.56
N ILE A 143 11.30 -21.96 -8.79
CA ILE A 143 11.12 -22.99 -7.76
C ILE A 143 10.74 -24.35 -8.37
N GLN A 144 10.04 -24.37 -9.50
CA GLN A 144 9.68 -25.60 -10.22
C GLN A 144 10.87 -26.22 -10.97
N ALA A 145 11.85 -25.40 -11.36
CA ALA A 145 13.04 -25.84 -12.10
C ALA A 145 14.08 -26.58 -11.24
N ASN A 146 13.83 -26.74 -9.94
CA ASN A 146 14.73 -27.36 -8.97
C ASN A 146 14.08 -28.56 -8.28
#